data_AF-A0A5U8SWE0-F1
#
_entry.id   AF-A0A5U8SWE0-F1
#
_cell.length_a   1.000
_cell.length_b   1.000
_cell.length_c   1.000
_cell.angle_alpha   90.00
_cell.angle_beta   90.00
_cell.angle_gamma   90.00
#
_symmetry.space_group_name_H-M   'P 1'
#
loop_
_entity.id
_entity.type
_entity.pdbx_description
1 polymer ?
#
loop_
_entity_poly.entity_id
_entity_poly.type
_entity_poly.pdbx_seq_one_letter_code
_entity_poly.pdbx_strand_id
1 'polypeptide(L)' 'MADVFHLGLTKADLQGATLAIVPGDPNRVEKIARLMDNPVHLASLREFTSWRGELDGKAV' A
#
# COMPACT_ATOMS: atom_id res chain seq x y z
N MET A 1 -0.58 15.37 6.69
CA MET A 1 0.88 15.44 6.95
C MET A 1 1.33 13.99 7.05
N ALA A 2 2.34 13.57 6.29
CA ALA A 2 2.79 12.18 6.30
C ALA A 2 3.55 11.88 7.61
N ASP A 3 3.38 10.67 8.15
CA ASP A 3 4.09 10.24 9.37
C ASP A 3 5.54 9.85 9.08
N VAL A 4 5.85 9.58 7.80
CA VAL A 4 7.15 9.10 7.34
C VAL A 4 7.70 9.94 6.19
N PHE A 5 9.03 10.01 6.10
CA PHE A 5 9.73 10.93 5.19
C PHE A 5 9.60 10.63 3.69
N HIS A 6 9.50 9.36 3.31
CA HIS A 6 9.66 8.96 1.90
C HIS A 6 8.42 8.32 1.28
N LEU A 7 7.54 7.71 2.09
CA LEU A 7 6.39 6.95 1.58
C LEU A 7 5.13 7.80 1.44
N GLY A 8 5.07 8.97 2.10
CA GLY A 8 3.88 9.83 2.08
C GLY A 8 2.66 9.23 2.78
N LEU A 9 2.87 8.24 3.64
CA LEU A 9 1.81 7.53 4.34
C LEU A 9 1.70 7.99 5.80
N THR A 10 0.51 7.79 6.36
CA THR A 10 0.22 7.84 7.79
C THR A 10 -0.15 6.45 8.29
N LYS A 11 -0.11 6.23 9.60
CA LYS A 11 -0.62 4.98 10.20
C LYS A 11 -2.10 4.73 9.91
N ALA A 12 -2.89 5.78 9.76
CA ALA A 12 -4.32 5.67 9.47
C ALA A 12 -4.58 5.09 8.08
N ASP A 13 -3.72 5.41 7.10
CA ASP A 13 -3.84 4.92 5.72
C ASP A 13 -3.72 3.40 5.63
N LEU A 14 -2.98 2.78 6.55
CA LEU A 14 -2.76 1.33 6.59
C LEU A 14 -3.94 0.54 7.16
N GLN A 15 -4.91 1.19 7.84
CA GLN A 15 -6.06 0.53 8.47
C GLN A 15 -5.71 -0.69 9.34
N GLY A 16 -4.57 -0.63 10.04
CA GLY A 16 -4.10 -1.72 10.89
C GLY A 16 -3.38 -2.85 10.15
N ALA A 17 -3.00 -2.67 8.89
CA ALA A 17 -2.14 -3.60 8.17
C ALA A 17 -0.82 -3.84 8.93
N THR A 18 -0.47 -5.11 9.11
CA THR A 18 0.76 -5.55 9.78
C THR A 18 1.64 -6.41 8.87
N LEU A 19 1.15 -6.74 7.68
CA LEU A 19 1.84 -7.43 6.61
C LEU A 19 1.98 -6.47 5.43
N ALA A 20 3.09 -6.55 4.69
CA ALA A 20 3.29 -5.79 3.47
C ALA A 20 3.96 -6.67 2.41
N ILE A 21 3.54 -6.50 1.15
CA ILE A 21 4.20 -7.11 -0.02
C ILE A 21 5.06 -6.04 -0.68
N VAL A 22 6.36 -6.29 -0.79
CA VAL A 22 7.36 -5.31 -1.26
C VAL A 22 7.99 -5.72 -2.60
N PRO A 23 7.30 -5.51 -3.73
CA PRO A 23 7.91 -5.73 -5.04
C PRO A 23 8.96 -4.67 -5.35
N GLY A 24 9.98 -5.02 -6.14
CA GLY A 24 11.00 -4.05 -6.56
C GLY A 24 10.54 -3.08 -7.67
N ASP A 25 9.55 -3.46 -8.48
CA ASP A 25 9.01 -2.61 -9.57
C ASP A 25 7.74 -1.87 -9.09
N PRO A 26 7.72 -0.52 -9.07
CA PRO A 26 6.57 0.25 -8.63
C PRO A 26 5.29 -0.05 -9.44
N ASN A 27 5.44 -0.37 -10.73
CA ASN A 27 4.32 -0.70 -11.61
C ASN A 27 3.70 -2.07 -11.30
N ARG A 28 4.34 -2.89 -10.46
CA ARG A 28 3.82 -4.17 -10.01
C ARG A 28 2.92 -4.04 -8.79
N VAL A 29 3.03 -2.96 -8.02
CA VAL A 29 2.26 -2.75 -6.79
C VAL A 29 0.76 -2.72 -7.08
N GLU A 30 0.35 -1.92 -8.08
CA GLU A 30 -1.06 -1.86 -8.49
C GLU A 30 -1.57 -3.21 -8.99
N LYS A 31 -0.76 -3.95 -9.76
CA LYS A 31 -1.14 -5.27 -10.27
C LYS A 31 -1.39 -6.26 -9.13
N ILE A 32 -0.57 -6.22 -8.08
CA ILE A 32 -0.75 -7.05 -6.88
C ILE A 32 -2.00 -6.62 -6.11
N ALA A 33 -2.18 -5.32 -5.87
CA ALA A 33 -3.34 -4.81 -5.14
C ALA A 33 -4.65 -5.18 -5.84
N ARG A 34 -4.71 -5.12 -7.17
CA ARG A 34 -5.90 -5.50 -7.95
C ARG A 34 -6.28 -6.99 -7.86
N LEU A 35 -5.42 -7.84 -7.29
CA LEU A 35 -5.73 -9.25 -6.99
C LEU A 35 -6.30 -9.44 -5.58
N MET A 36 -6.30 -8.39 -4.76
CA MET A 36 -6.84 -8.37 -3.41
C MET A 36 -8.26 -7.78 -3.41
N ASP A 37 -8.96 -7.92 -2.29
CA ASP A 37 -10.24 -7.25 -2.08
C ASP A 37 -10.00 -5.75 -1.78
N ASN A 38 -10.97 -4.91 -2.13
CA ASN A 38 -10.98 -3.47 -1.83
C ASN A 38 -9.64 -2.72 -2.10
N PRO A 39 -9.06 -2.80 -3.31
CA PRO A 39 -7.80 -2.15 -3.61
C PRO A 39 -7.91 -0.61 -3.60
N VAL A 40 -7.05 0.04 -2.84
CA VAL A 40 -6.98 1.50 -2.71
C VAL A 40 -5.56 1.99 -2.95
N HIS A 41 -5.41 2.92 -3.89
CA HIS A 41 -4.16 3.66 -4.05
C HIS A 41 -3.97 4.60 -2.86
N LEU A 42 -2.80 4.55 -2.23
CA LEU A 42 -2.48 5.42 -1.09
C LEU A 42 -1.57 6.56 -1.51
N ALA A 43 -0.42 6.24 -2.11
CA ALA A 43 0.60 7.22 -2.45
C ALA A 43 1.51 6.74 -3.58
N SER A 44 2.13 7.68 -4.27
CA SER A 44 3.23 7.41 -5.21
C SER A 44 4.24 8.54 -5.14
N LEU A 45 5.40 8.26 -4.54
CA LEU A 45 6.47 9.22 -4.28
C LEU A 45 7.80 8.61 -4.69
N ARG A 46 8.44 9.23 -5.71
CA ARG A 46 9.67 8.71 -6.33
C ARG A 46 9.47 7.27 -6.80
N GLU A 47 10.28 6.33 -6.33
CA GLU A 47 10.16 4.90 -6.58
C GLU A 47 9.14 4.18 -5.66
N PHE A 48 8.53 4.86 -4.69
CA PHE A 48 7.61 4.23 -3.74
C PHE A 48 6.16 4.42 -4.16
N THR A 49 5.59 3.40 -4.79
CA THR A 49 4.14 3.29 -5.00
C THR A 49 3.57 2.40 -3.91
N SER A 50 2.55 2.89 -3.20
CA SER A 50 1.88 2.17 -2.11
C SER A 50 0.39 2.03 -2.40
N TRP A 51 -0.10 0.81 -2.27
CA TRP A 51 -1.51 0.46 -2.32
C TRP A 51 -1.86 -0.33 -1.07
N ARG A 52 -3.12 -0.28 -0.68
CA ARG A 52 -3.70 -1.17 0.32
C ARG A 52 -4.72 -2.08 -0.35
N GLY A 53 -4.75 -3.33 0.06
CA GLY A 53 -5.87 -4.23 -0.23
C GLY A 53 -6.28 -4.98 1.03
N GLU A 54 -7.22 -5.90 0.87
CA GLU A 54 -7.66 -6.80 1.92
C GLU A 54 -7.50 -8.25 1.46
N LEU A 55 -6.98 -9.09 2.36
CA LEU A 55 -6.92 -10.54 2.21
C LEU A 55 -7.64 -11.17 3.40
N ASP A 56 -8.68 -11.96 3.13
CA ASP A 56 -9.55 -12.56 4.16
C ASP A 56 -10.07 -11.52 5.17
N GLY A 57 -10.41 -10.31 4.68
CA GLY A 57 -10.89 -9.19 5.50
C GLY A 57 -9.81 -8.50 6.35
N LYS A 58 -8.53 -8.80 6.15
CA LYS A 58 -7.40 -8.14 6.83
C LYS A 58 -6.66 -7.22 5.87
N ALA A 59 -6.38 -6.00 6.30
CA ALA A 59 -5.61 -5.04 5.51
C ALA A 59 -4.15 -5.52 5.30
N VAL A 60 -3.67 -5.38 4.06
CA VAL A 60 -2.31 -5.72 3.58
C VAL A 60 -1.79 -4.63 2.65
#